data_AF-A0A8C7TPL4-F1
#
_entry.id   AF-A0A8C7TPL4-F1
#
_cell.length_a   1.000
_cell.length_b   1.000
_cell.length_c   1.000
_cell.angle_alpha   90.00
_cell.angle_beta   90.00
_cell.angle_gamma   90.00
#
_symmetry.space_group_name_H-M   'P 1'
#
loop_
_entity.id
_entity.type
_entity.pdbx_description
1 polymer ?
#
loop_
_entity_poly.entity_id
_entity_poly.type
_entity_poly.pdbx_seq_one_letter_code
_entity_poly.pdbx_strand_id
1 'polypeptide(L)'
;MFAGLPELGISNGEDLKETLTNCTEPLKAIDQFQTENGILLPTLQSALPFLDLHGTPRLEFHQSVFDELRDKLMERVATIAEGKDEERYGKLEELLEKSFPLVKILCLPTILLVNYLKSLFSSDLSILHNFFSPSPKARRQGEVVLKLTQMIGKNVKLYDMVLQFLRTLFLRTRNVHYCTLRAELLMSLHDLDISEICSVDPCHKFTWCLDACIREKFVDAKRARELQGFLDGVKKGQEQVLGDLSMILCDPFACNTLVLSTVRNLQELLSQDALPRDSPDLMLLLRMLSLGQGAWDMIDSQVFKEPRLELEVVTRFLPAMLSVVVDDYTFTVEQKLPSEEKTSLTYPTALPDAFNKYLQENRVACEIGLYYTLHIAKQRNKNALQRLLPALVETHNEMAFGDIFLHLLTGHLTLLSDEFGTEEFCSAVFDGFLLASFSSKENVHRHTLRLLLHLHHKVLPSCVETLLKTLEPPKQSSDQVKELYTQLTEKLEAQKKSPAQPDEAPSLDLGLHPVTVPTTASTPTTPL
;
A
#
# COMPACT_ATOMS: atom_id res chain seq x y z
N MET A 1 -19.12 -16.60 7.48
CA MET A 1 -19.37 -17.96 7.99
C MET A 1 -18.07 -18.75 8.00
N PHE A 2 -17.94 -19.79 8.82
CA PHE A 2 -16.81 -20.72 8.74
C PHE A 2 -16.88 -21.44 7.38
N ALA A 3 -15.85 -21.30 6.54
CA ALA A 3 -15.92 -21.75 5.15
C ALA A 3 -15.71 -23.27 4.98
N GLY A 4 -15.07 -23.95 5.95
CA GLY A 4 -14.75 -25.38 5.87
C GLY A 4 -15.64 -26.32 6.71
N LEU A 5 -16.75 -25.84 7.28
CA LEU A 5 -17.68 -26.73 8.03
C LEU A 5 -18.24 -27.87 7.17
N PRO A 6 -18.63 -27.65 5.88
CA PRO A 6 -19.11 -28.72 5.02
C PRO A 6 -18.04 -29.79 4.70
N GLU A 7 -16.77 -29.39 4.62
CA GLU A 7 -15.63 -30.30 4.38
C GLU A 7 -15.40 -31.27 5.55
N LEU A 8 -15.93 -30.93 6.72
CA LEU A 8 -15.90 -31.75 7.94
C LEU A 8 -17.24 -32.45 8.21
N GLY A 9 -18.20 -32.35 7.30
CA GLY A 9 -19.53 -32.93 7.45
C GLY A 9 -20.39 -32.26 8.53
N ILE A 10 -20.09 -31.01 8.89
CA ILE A 10 -20.83 -30.25 9.91
C ILE A 10 -21.76 -29.25 9.22
N SER A 11 -23.05 -29.30 9.58
CA SER A 11 -24.07 -28.40 9.05
C SER A 11 -23.84 -26.95 9.51
N ASN A 12 -24.05 -25.99 8.62
CA ASN A 12 -23.83 -24.57 8.85
C ASN A 12 -25.15 -23.77 8.89
N GLY A 13 -25.05 -22.44 9.01
CA GLY A 13 -26.22 -21.56 9.13
C GLY A 13 -27.07 -21.44 7.86
N GLU A 14 -26.52 -21.73 6.68
CA GLU A 14 -27.26 -21.83 5.43
C GLU A 14 -28.08 -23.11 5.36
N ASP A 15 -27.53 -24.24 5.84
CA ASP A 15 -28.25 -25.52 5.94
C ASP A 15 -29.47 -25.39 6.87
N LEU A 16 -29.31 -24.70 8.01
CA LEU A 16 -30.42 -24.37 8.90
C LEU A 16 -31.45 -23.46 8.21
N LYS A 17 -31.00 -22.45 7.48
CA LYS A 17 -31.87 -21.52 6.75
C LYS A 17 -32.67 -22.25 5.66
N GLU A 18 -32.04 -23.15 4.92
CA GLU A 18 -32.69 -23.99 3.92
C GLU A 18 -33.71 -24.93 4.56
N THR A 19 -33.33 -25.58 5.66
CA THR A 19 -34.22 -26.46 6.44
C THR A 19 -35.45 -25.70 6.94
N LEU A 20 -35.28 -24.48 7.46
CA LEU A 20 -36.38 -23.66 7.95
C LEU A 20 -37.26 -23.08 6.83
N THR A 21 -36.68 -22.84 5.65
CA THR A 21 -37.42 -22.33 4.48
C THR A 21 -38.31 -23.41 3.88
N ASN A 22 -37.91 -24.68 3.99
CA ASN A 22 -38.58 -25.82 3.36
C ASN A 22 -39.44 -26.65 4.33
N CYS A 23 -39.44 -26.37 5.63
CA CYS A 23 -40.20 -27.16 6.61
C CYS A 23 -41.61 -26.62 6.88
N THR A 24 -42.52 -27.51 7.26
CA THR A 24 -43.89 -27.19 7.69
C THR A 24 -44.00 -26.94 9.21
N GLU A 25 -43.03 -27.41 10.00
CA GLU A 25 -42.99 -27.28 11.47
C GLU A 25 -41.62 -26.73 11.96
N PRO A 26 -41.41 -25.39 11.90
CA PRO A 26 -40.10 -24.78 12.16
C PRO A 26 -39.55 -25.02 13.56
N LEU A 27 -40.41 -25.10 14.58
CA LEU A 27 -39.96 -25.36 15.95
C LEU A 27 -39.38 -26.77 16.13
N LYS A 28 -39.95 -27.78 15.47
CA LYS A 28 -39.41 -29.15 15.49
C LYS A 28 -38.12 -29.26 14.69
N ALA A 29 -38.04 -28.56 13.55
CA ALA A 29 -36.82 -28.51 12.75
C ALA A 29 -35.66 -27.88 13.53
N ILE A 30 -35.92 -26.82 14.32
CA ILE A 30 -34.92 -26.22 15.21
C ILE A 30 -34.48 -27.20 16.29
N ASP A 31 -35.42 -27.88 16.97
CA ASP A 31 -35.13 -28.84 18.03
C ASP A 31 -34.29 -30.03 17.53
N GLN A 32 -34.65 -30.55 16.34
CA GLN A 32 -33.89 -31.60 15.66
C GLN A 32 -32.48 -31.11 15.28
N PHE A 33 -32.37 -29.92 14.67
CA PHE A 33 -31.08 -29.36 14.29
C PHE A 33 -30.16 -29.12 15.50
N GLN A 34 -30.72 -28.66 16.63
CA GLN A 34 -30.00 -28.47 17.89
C GLN A 34 -29.58 -29.80 18.52
N THR A 35 -30.40 -30.84 18.39
CA THR A 35 -30.07 -32.18 18.88
C THR A 35 -28.94 -32.80 18.06
N GLU A 36 -28.96 -32.63 16.74
CA GLU A 36 -27.97 -33.20 15.83
C GLU A 36 -26.62 -32.47 15.86
N ASN A 37 -26.63 -31.13 16.02
CA ASN A 37 -25.43 -30.29 15.94
C ASN A 37 -24.97 -29.71 17.29
N GLY A 38 -25.62 -30.10 18.40
CA GLY A 38 -25.29 -29.68 19.76
C GLY A 38 -24.16 -30.48 20.41
N ILE A 39 -23.80 -30.12 21.64
CA ILE A 39 -22.81 -30.88 22.42
C ILE A 39 -23.47 -32.18 22.93
N LEU A 40 -23.14 -33.30 22.29
CA LEU A 40 -23.70 -34.63 22.56
C LEU A 40 -23.11 -35.28 23.81
N LEU A 41 -23.39 -34.71 24.98
CA LEU A 41 -23.05 -35.30 26.28
C LEU A 41 -24.35 -35.78 26.97
N PRO A 42 -24.51 -37.08 27.23
CA PRO A 42 -25.73 -37.63 27.86
C PRO A 42 -26.05 -37.01 29.23
N THR A 43 -25.03 -36.61 29.98
CA THR A 43 -25.16 -35.93 31.27
C THR A 43 -25.59 -34.47 31.15
N LEU A 44 -25.32 -33.84 30.01
CA LEU A 44 -25.62 -32.43 29.77
C LEU A 44 -27.09 -32.21 29.43
N GLN A 45 -27.73 -33.13 28.69
CA GLN A 45 -29.16 -33.05 28.35
C GLN A 45 -30.06 -32.86 29.60
N SER A 46 -29.72 -33.52 30.70
CA SER A 46 -30.45 -33.40 31.97
C SER A 46 -30.12 -32.12 32.75
N ALA A 47 -28.94 -31.51 32.53
CA ALA A 47 -28.45 -30.32 33.23
C ALA A 47 -28.88 -29.01 32.55
N LEU A 48 -29.08 -29.04 31.24
CA LEU A 48 -29.48 -27.92 30.41
C LEU A 48 -30.78 -27.21 30.89
N PRO A 49 -31.87 -27.91 31.26
CA PRO A 49 -33.06 -27.26 31.82
C PRO A 49 -32.80 -26.49 33.12
N PHE A 50 -31.83 -26.93 33.94
CA PHE A 50 -31.46 -26.21 35.16
C PHE A 50 -30.76 -24.89 34.82
N LEU A 51 -29.92 -24.85 33.78
CA LEU A 51 -29.29 -23.60 33.34
C LEU A 51 -30.32 -22.60 32.82
N ASP A 52 -31.38 -23.07 32.14
CA ASP A 52 -32.46 -22.20 31.68
C ASP A 52 -33.24 -21.59 32.86
N LEU A 53 -33.49 -22.38 33.91
CA LEU A 53 -34.14 -21.90 35.14
C LEU A 53 -33.30 -20.86 35.88
N HIS A 54 -31.97 -20.89 35.75
CA HIS A 54 -31.06 -19.89 36.32
C HIS A 54 -30.85 -18.68 35.39
N GLY A 55 -31.56 -18.63 34.25
CA GLY A 55 -31.50 -17.51 33.31
C GLY A 55 -30.20 -17.44 32.50
N THR A 56 -29.38 -18.49 32.50
CA THR A 56 -28.14 -18.53 31.72
C THR A 56 -28.47 -18.82 30.25
N PRO A 57 -28.18 -17.90 29.31
CA PRO A 57 -28.39 -18.16 27.90
C PRO A 57 -27.54 -19.35 27.42
N ARG A 58 -28.13 -20.22 26.61
CA ARG A 58 -27.44 -21.35 25.96
C ARG A 58 -26.15 -20.92 25.26
N LEU A 59 -26.16 -19.76 24.60
CA LEU A 59 -24.99 -19.19 23.93
C LEU A 59 -23.80 -19.00 24.89
N GLU A 60 -24.05 -18.46 26.08
CA GLU A 60 -23.02 -18.20 27.08
C GLU A 60 -22.42 -19.50 27.61
N PHE A 61 -23.27 -20.50 27.84
CA PHE A 61 -22.81 -21.85 28.21
C PHE A 61 -21.94 -22.48 27.11
N HIS A 62 -22.40 -22.45 25.84
CA HIS A 62 -21.62 -22.98 24.72
C HIS A 62 -20.30 -22.24 24.51
N GLN A 63 -20.26 -20.92 24.70
CA GLN A 63 -19.03 -20.13 24.65
C GLN A 63 -18.05 -20.54 25.76
N SER A 64 -18.53 -20.69 26.99
CA SER A 64 -17.70 -21.14 28.11
C SER A 64 -17.13 -22.54 27.90
N VAL A 65 -17.93 -23.49 27.39
CA VAL A 65 -17.43 -24.83 27.05
C VAL A 65 -16.40 -24.77 25.91
N PHE A 66 -16.62 -23.91 24.91
CA PHE A 66 -15.68 -23.72 23.81
C PHE A 66 -14.35 -23.14 24.28
N ASP A 67 -14.37 -22.15 25.19
CA ASP A 67 -13.17 -21.56 25.78
C ASP A 67 -12.37 -22.59 26.60
N GLU A 68 -13.05 -23.40 27.42
CA GLU A 68 -12.41 -24.48 28.19
C GLU A 68 -11.81 -25.57 27.28
N LEU A 69 -12.51 -25.94 26.19
CA LEU A 69 -12.01 -26.89 25.21
C LEU A 69 -10.80 -26.34 24.45
N ARG A 70 -10.81 -25.05 24.10
CA ARG A 70 -9.67 -24.36 23.49
C ARG A 70 -8.47 -24.43 24.42
N ASP A 71 -8.64 -24.08 25.69
CA ASP A 71 -7.53 -24.00 26.64
C ASP A 71 -6.92 -25.40 26.89
N LYS A 72 -7.76 -26.44 27.04
CA LYS A 72 -7.29 -27.84 27.11
C LYS A 72 -6.61 -28.32 25.83
N LEU A 73 -7.11 -27.91 24.66
CA LEU A 73 -6.46 -28.25 23.39
C LEU A 73 -5.08 -27.60 23.31
N MET A 74 -4.95 -26.33 23.70
CA MET A 74 -3.68 -25.60 23.73
C MET A 74 -2.68 -26.24 24.69
N GLU A 75 -3.12 -26.64 25.88
CA GLU A 75 -2.30 -27.38 26.85
C GLU A 75 -1.80 -28.72 26.28
N ARG A 76 -2.68 -29.45 25.60
CA ARG A 76 -2.33 -30.72 24.95
C ARG A 76 -1.35 -30.54 23.80
N VAL A 77 -1.51 -29.48 23.00
CA VAL A 77 -0.58 -29.13 21.91
C VAL A 77 0.80 -28.77 22.47
N ALA A 78 0.85 -27.97 23.54
CA ALA A 78 2.10 -27.63 24.23
C ALA A 78 2.81 -28.89 24.76
N THR A 79 2.05 -29.80 25.37
CA THR A 79 2.58 -31.08 25.87
C THR A 79 3.14 -31.95 24.74
N ILE A 80 2.47 -32.01 23.58
CA ILE A 80 2.96 -32.75 22.41
C ILE A 80 4.23 -32.11 21.84
N ALA A 81 4.31 -30.77 21.83
CA ALA A 81 5.46 -30.03 21.35
C ALA A 81 6.71 -30.23 22.23
N GLU A 82 6.55 -30.35 23.55
CA GLU A 82 7.62 -30.62 24.51
C GLU A 82 8.04 -32.11 24.55
N GLY A 83 7.21 -33.00 24.03
CA GLY A 83 7.46 -34.45 24.00
C GLY A 83 8.70 -34.83 23.17
N LYS A 84 9.38 -35.93 23.54
CA LYS A 84 10.54 -36.47 22.80
C LYS A 84 10.18 -37.52 21.73
N ASP A 85 8.90 -37.64 21.39
CA ASP A 85 8.40 -38.61 20.41
C ASP A 85 8.83 -38.20 18.98
N GLU A 86 9.39 -39.12 18.22
CA GLU A 86 9.80 -38.92 16.81
C GLU A 86 8.59 -38.57 15.92
N GLU A 87 7.40 -39.08 16.26
CA GLU A 87 6.16 -38.80 15.53
C GLU A 87 5.44 -37.51 15.97
N ARG A 88 5.99 -36.77 16.95
CA ARG A 88 5.31 -35.57 17.49
C ARG A 88 4.98 -34.54 16.42
N TYR A 89 5.89 -34.35 15.46
CA TYR A 89 5.70 -33.40 14.37
C TYR A 89 4.63 -33.88 13.39
N GLY A 90 4.56 -35.18 13.11
CA GLY A 90 3.49 -35.75 12.28
C GLY A 90 2.11 -35.62 12.94
N LYS A 91 2.02 -35.84 14.25
CA LYS A 91 0.78 -35.66 15.03
C LYS A 91 0.34 -34.19 15.07
N LEU A 92 1.29 -33.27 15.24
CA LEU A 92 1.01 -31.83 15.18
C LEU A 92 0.59 -31.39 13.76
N GLU A 93 1.24 -31.92 12.73
CA GLU A 93 0.91 -31.67 11.31
C GLU A 93 -0.53 -32.13 10.99
N GLU A 94 -0.91 -33.35 11.38
CA GLU A 94 -2.27 -33.86 11.17
C GLU A 94 -3.33 -33.03 11.93
N LEU A 95 -3.04 -32.60 13.15
CA LEU A 95 -3.92 -31.74 13.94
C LEU A 95 -4.08 -30.36 13.31
N LEU A 96 -3.00 -29.80 12.78
CA LEU A 96 -3.01 -28.53 12.08
C LEU A 96 -3.79 -28.64 10.76
N GLU A 97 -3.55 -29.67 9.95
CA GLU A 97 -4.30 -29.94 8.71
C GLU A 97 -5.81 -30.01 8.93
N LYS A 98 -6.26 -30.67 10.00
CA LYS A 98 -7.70 -30.75 10.35
C LYS A 98 -8.26 -29.43 10.88
N SER A 99 -7.43 -28.60 11.50
CA SER A 99 -7.84 -27.32 12.08
C SER A 99 -7.89 -26.21 11.02
N PHE A 100 -7.04 -26.24 10.01
CA PHE A 100 -6.90 -25.15 9.03
C PHE A 100 -8.16 -24.80 8.23
N PRO A 101 -8.99 -25.77 7.76
CA PRO A 101 -10.26 -25.48 7.11
C PRO A 101 -11.26 -24.71 8.00
N LEU A 102 -11.15 -24.89 9.32
CA LEU A 102 -11.99 -24.25 10.34
C LEU A 102 -11.47 -22.89 10.78
N VAL A 103 -10.17 -22.58 10.56
CA VAL A 103 -9.64 -21.28 10.92
C VAL A 103 -10.24 -20.25 9.97
N LYS A 104 -11.29 -19.58 10.46
CA LYS A 104 -11.80 -18.36 9.88
C LYS A 104 -10.76 -17.28 10.17
N ILE A 105 -9.74 -17.19 9.34
CA ILE A 105 -8.70 -16.18 9.46
C ILE A 105 -9.30 -14.82 9.04
N LEU A 106 -10.13 -14.22 9.90
CA LEU A 106 -10.31 -12.77 9.88
C LEU A 106 -9.08 -12.07 10.49
N CYS A 107 -8.30 -12.77 11.34
CA CYS A 107 -7.19 -12.15 12.08
C CYS A 107 -5.88 -11.99 11.28
N LEU A 108 -5.40 -12.95 10.47
CA LEU A 108 -4.17 -12.70 9.70
C LEU A 108 -4.31 -11.61 8.64
N PRO A 109 -5.39 -11.50 7.82
CA PRO A 109 -5.57 -10.37 6.93
C PRO A 109 -5.50 -9.05 7.70
N THR A 110 -6.23 -8.96 8.81
CA THR A 110 -6.31 -7.72 9.60
C THR A 110 -4.96 -7.38 10.26
N ILE A 111 -4.25 -8.34 10.85
CA ILE A 111 -2.98 -8.08 11.56
C ILE A 111 -1.83 -7.80 10.57
N LEU A 112 -1.76 -8.53 9.45
CA LEU A 112 -0.76 -8.31 8.40
C LEU A 112 -0.96 -6.98 7.68
N LEU A 113 -2.22 -6.64 7.36
CA LEU A 113 -2.54 -5.37 6.71
C LEU A 113 -2.27 -4.19 7.65
N VAL A 114 -2.62 -4.26 8.94
CA VAL A 114 -2.54 -3.11 9.85
C VAL A 114 -1.15 -2.47 9.89
N ASN A 115 -0.05 -3.22 9.83
CA ASN A 115 1.29 -2.61 9.89
C ASN A 115 1.71 -1.92 8.58
N TYR A 116 1.36 -2.47 7.41
CA TYR A 116 1.65 -1.84 6.11
C TYR A 116 0.66 -0.71 5.77
N LEU A 117 -0.60 -0.87 6.20
CA LEU A 117 -1.67 0.09 5.98
C LEU A 117 -1.58 1.29 6.95
N LYS A 118 -0.99 1.17 8.15
CA LYS A 118 -0.86 2.30 9.09
C LYS A 118 -0.33 3.58 8.43
N SER A 119 0.68 3.49 7.57
CA SER A 119 1.19 4.65 6.82
C SER A 119 0.16 5.20 5.82
N LEU A 120 -0.52 4.32 5.10
CA LEU A 120 -1.54 4.68 4.10
C LEU A 120 -2.78 5.33 4.73
N PHE A 121 -3.16 4.93 5.94
CA PHE A 121 -4.38 5.40 6.63
C PHE A 121 -4.11 6.40 7.77
N SER A 122 -2.85 6.76 8.03
CA SER A 122 -2.49 7.81 9.00
C SER A 122 -3.13 9.15 8.61
N SER A 123 -3.49 9.99 9.58
CA SER A 123 -3.90 11.37 9.33
C SER A 123 -2.76 12.18 8.71
N ASP A 124 -1.52 11.92 9.12
CA ASP A 124 -0.34 12.71 8.75
C ASP A 124 0.10 12.43 7.32
N LEU A 125 0.43 13.49 6.58
CA LEU A 125 1.09 13.44 5.27
C LEU A 125 2.57 13.76 5.47
N SER A 126 3.40 12.73 5.55
CA SER A 126 4.86 12.89 5.65
C SER A 126 5.54 12.31 4.43
N ILE A 127 6.32 13.14 3.74
CA ILE A 127 7.16 12.70 2.62
C ILE A 127 8.35 11.89 3.13
N LEU A 128 8.84 12.19 4.33
CA LEU A 128 9.95 11.47 4.96
C LEU A 128 9.51 10.09 5.47
N HIS A 129 8.24 9.97 5.91
CA HIS A 129 7.65 8.74 6.41
C HIS A 129 6.52 8.22 5.51
N ASN A 130 6.78 8.17 4.20
CA ASN A 130 5.84 7.60 3.23
C ASN A 130 5.90 6.06 3.17
N PHE A 131 4.94 5.44 2.49
CA PHE A 131 4.83 3.99 2.35
C PHE A 131 6.13 3.28 1.86
N PHE A 132 6.88 3.92 0.95
CA PHE A 132 8.13 3.39 0.39
C PHE A 132 9.40 3.80 1.16
N SER A 133 9.27 4.52 2.29
CA SER A 133 10.42 4.96 3.09
C SER A 133 11.13 3.85 3.88
N PRO A 134 10.43 2.83 4.44
CA PRO A 134 11.08 1.77 5.19
C PRO A 134 12.01 0.94 4.31
N SER A 135 13.25 0.75 4.75
CA SER A 135 14.20 -0.14 4.09
C SER A 135 13.74 -1.61 4.20
N PRO A 136 14.18 -2.50 3.31
CA PRO A 136 13.81 -3.92 3.40
C PRO A 136 14.12 -4.52 4.79
N LYS A 137 15.32 -4.23 5.33
CA LYS A 137 15.69 -4.64 6.69
C LYS A 137 14.72 -4.14 7.76
N ALA A 138 14.26 -2.88 7.67
CA ALA A 138 13.32 -2.32 8.62
C ALA A 138 11.94 -2.98 8.52
N ARG A 139 11.47 -3.31 7.32
CA ARG A 139 10.18 -4.00 7.10
C ARG A 139 10.18 -5.40 7.72
N ARG A 140 11.31 -6.10 7.67
CA ARG A 140 11.49 -7.42 8.30
C ARG A 140 11.47 -7.40 9.82
N GLN A 141 11.70 -6.24 10.45
CA GLN A 141 11.51 -6.09 11.90
C GLN A 141 10.04 -5.95 12.31
N GLY A 142 9.11 -5.95 11.34
CA GLY A 142 7.68 -5.97 11.61
C GLY A 142 7.29 -7.22 12.41
N GLU A 143 6.48 -7.01 13.45
CA GLU A 143 6.07 -8.05 14.39
C GLU A 143 5.56 -9.33 13.70
N VAL A 144 4.80 -9.17 12.62
CA VAL A 144 4.20 -10.32 11.94
C VAL A 144 5.22 -11.13 11.15
N VAL A 145 6.19 -10.47 10.50
CA VAL A 145 7.27 -11.16 9.79
C VAL A 145 8.10 -11.94 10.80
N LEU A 146 8.52 -11.30 11.90
CA LEU A 146 9.31 -11.95 12.94
C LEU A 146 8.58 -13.15 13.56
N LYS A 147 7.29 -13.01 13.90
CA LYS A 147 6.49 -14.11 14.45
C LYS A 147 6.35 -15.28 13.47
N LEU A 148 6.04 -15.00 12.20
CA LEU A 148 5.91 -16.05 11.18
C LEU A 148 7.25 -16.76 10.94
N THR A 149 8.34 -16.02 10.82
CA THR A 149 9.69 -16.57 10.69
C THR A 149 10.03 -17.47 11.88
N GLN A 150 9.70 -17.05 13.11
CA GLN A 150 9.93 -17.84 14.32
C GLN A 150 9.06 -19.11 14.36
N MET A 151 7.79 -19.03 13.96
CA MET A 151 6.87 -20.17 13.92
C MET A 151 7.27 -21.22 12.88
N ILE A 152 7.74 -20.78 11.71
CA ILE A 152 8.21 -21.68 10.65
C ILE A 152 9.55 -22.33 11.04
N GLY A 153 10.47 -21.53 11.59
CA GLY A 153 11.81 -21.97 11.92
C GLY A 153 12.51 -22.59 10.71
N LYS A 154 12.93 -23.86 10.85
CA LYS A 154 13.63 -24.62 9.81
C LYS A 154 12.72 -25.60 9.05
N ASN A 155 11.42 -25.59 9.32
CA ASN A 155 10.50 -26.60 8.79
C ASN A 155 10.03 -26.21 7.38
N VAL A 156 10.54 -26.92 6.37
CA VAL A 156 10.22 -26.69 4.94
C VAL A 156 8.73 -26.88 4.66
N LYS A 157 8.07 -27.87 5.28
CA LYS A 157 6.63 -28.10 5.05
C LYS A 157 5.78 -26.94 5.58
N LEU A 158 6.07 -26.44 6.79
CA LEU A 158 5.37 -25.28 7.33
C LEU A 158 5.59 -24.05 6.45
N TYR A 159 6.79 -23.87 5.91
CA TYR A 159 7.08 -22.83 4.94
C TYR A 159 6.19 -22.94 3.70
N ASP A 160 6.15 -24.13 3.07
CA ASP A 160 5.33 -24.39 1.88
C ASP A 160 3.84 -24.17 2.14
N MET A 161 3.33 -24.59 3.30
CA MET A 161 1.96 -24.33 3.72
C MET A 161 1.67 -22.83 3.82
N VAL A 162 2.57 -22.06 4.45
CA VAL A 162 2.44 -20.60 4.52
C VAL A 162 2.42 -20.00 3.12
N LEU A 163 3.29 -20.44 2.20
CA LEU A 163 3.26 -19.97 0.82
C LEU A 163 1.93 -20.25 0.13
N GLN A 164 1.36 -21.44 0.33
CA GLN A 164 0.04 -21.79 -0.20
C GLN A 164 -1.08 -20.90 0.37
N PHE A 165 -1.01 -20.57 1.66
CA PHE A 165 -1.92 -19.60 2.28
C PHE A 165 -1.76 -18.21 1.66
N LEU A 166 -0.54 -17.73 1.43
CA LEU A 166 -0.31 -16.43 0.80
C LEU A 166 -0.90 -16.37 -0.61
N ARG A 167 -0.73 -17.43 -1.41
CA ARG A 167 -1.35 -17.53 -2.74
C ARG A 167 -2.88 -17.49 -2.64
N THR A 168 -3.46 -18.25 -1.72
CA THR A 168 -4.92 -18.30 -1.51
C THR A 168 -5.48 -16.94 -1.09
N LEU A 169 -4.81 -16.26 -0.16
CA LEU A 169 -5.21 -14.93 0.30
C LEU A 169 -5.06 -13.88 -0.79
N PHE A 170 -3.94 -13.91 -1.54
CA PHE A 170 -3.73 -13.04 -2.69
C PHE A 170 -4.85 -13.19 -3.73
N LEU A 171 -5.24 -14.43 -4.05
CA LEU A 171 -6.35 -14.69 -4.97
C LEU A 171 -7.69 -14.16 -4.44
N ARG A 172 -8.04 -14.53 -3.20
CA ARG A 172 -9.35 -14.22 -2.61
C ARG A 172 -9.57 -12.73 -2.35
N THR A 173 -8.51 -12.00 -1.95
CA THR A 173 -8.66 -10.60 -1.56
C THR A 173 -8.11 -9.61 -2.58
N ARG A 174 -7.38 -10.07 -3.61
CA ARG A 174 -6.65 -9.23 -4.57
C ARG A 174 -5.68 -8.24 -3.91
N ASN A 175 -5.18 -8.58 -2.72
CA ASN A 175 -4.32 -7.67 -1.96
C ASN A 175 -2.84 -7.98 -2.21
N VAL A 176 -2.16 -7.07 -2.88
CA VAL A 176 -0.75 -7.16 -3.25
C VAL A 176 0.21 -7.20 -2.05
N HIS A 177 -0.22 -6.82 -0.84
CA HIS A 177 0.66 -6.89 0.34
C HIS A 177 0.97 -8.32 0.79
N TYR A 178 0.20 -9.33 0.36
CA TYR A 178 0.60 -10.73 0.52
C TYR A 178 1.84 -11.08 -0.32
N CYS A 179 2.05 -10.37 -1.43
CA CYS A 179 3.26 -10.48 -2.23
C CYS A 179 4.46 -9.85 -1.51
N THR A 180 4.27 -8.70 -0.86
CA THR A 180 5.29 -8.12 0.04
C THR A 180 5.67 -9.12 1.13
N LEU A 181 4.68 -9.73 1.79
CA LEU A 181 4.95 -10.72 2.84
C LEU A 181 5.70 -11.95 2.31
N ARG A 182 5.36 -12.45 1.12
CA ARG A 182 6.07 -13.56 0.46
C ARG A 182 7.55 -13.24 0.28
N ALA A 183 7.88 -12.03 -0.15
CA ALA A 183 9.25 -11.56 -0.32
C ALA A 183 9.97 -11.38 1.02
N GLU A 184 9.35 -10.67 1.96
CA GLU A 184 9.96 -10.36 3.26
C GLU A 184 10.16 -11.59 4.14
N LEU A 185 9.26 -12.57 4.07
CA LEU A 185 9.39 -13.84 4.80
C LEU A 185 10.62 -14.62 4.30
N LEU A 186 10.79 -14.74 2.98
CA LEU A 186 11.95 -15.41 2.40
C LEU A 186 13.25 -14.70 2.75
N MET A 187 13.27 -13.38 2.67
CA MET A 187 14.45 -12.58 3.05
C MET A 187 14.70 -12.58 4.56
N SER A 188 13.66 -12.71 5.39
CA SER A 188 13.82 -12.87 6.84
C SER A 188 14.44 -14.22 7.21
N LEU A 189 14.08 -15.31 6.52
CA LEU A 189 14.70 -16.62 6.71
C LEU A 189 16.17 -16.62 6.22
N HIS A 190 16.44 -15.89 5.13
CA HIS A 190 17.79 -15.67 4.64
C HIS A 190 18.66 -14.89 5.64
N ASP A 191 18.14 -13.81 6.22
CA ASP A 191 18.84 -13.01 7.23
C ASP A 191 19.16 -13.81 8.52
N LEU A 192 18.45 -14.92 8.77
CA LEU A 192 18.69 -15.86 9.87
C LEU A 192 19.55 -17.08 9.47
N ASP A 193 20.11 -17.08 8.25
CA ASP A 193 20.93 -18.18 7.71
C ASP A 193 20.23 -19.55 7.70
N ILE A 194 18.90 -19.58 7.49
CA ILE A 194 18.12 -20.82 7.42
C ILE A 194 18.27 -21.46 6.03
N SER A 195 19.36 -22.19 5.86
CA SER A 195 19.74 -22.85 4.60
C SER A 195 18.76 -23.96 4.16
N GLU A 196 18.10 -24.60 5.12
CA GLU A 196 17.16 -25.70 4.88
C GLU A 196 15.98 -25.28 4.00
N ILE A 197 15.56 -24.01 4.10
CA ILE A 197 14.50 -23.42 3.28
C ILE A 197 15.10 -22.65 2.10
N CYS A 198 16.11 -21.80 2.33
CA CYS A 198 16.64 -20.93 1.27
C CYS A 198 17.29 -21.70 0.11
N SER A 199 17.85 -22.90 0.37
CA SER A 199 18.46 -23.71 -0.68
C SER A 199 17.45 -24.43 -1.58
N VAL A 200 16.22 -24.61 -1.10
CA VAL A 200 15.16 -25.32 -1.84
C VAL A 200 14.14 -24.37 -2.47
N ASP A 201 13.95 -23.15 -1.94
CA ASP A 201 13.06 -22.15 -2.56
C ASP A 201 13.66 -21.66 -3.90
N PRO A 202 13.00 -21.94 -5.03
CA PRO A 202 13.50 -21.58 -6.36
C PRO A 202 13.55 -20.06 -6.61
N CYS A 203 12.80 -19.26 -5.84
CA CYS A 203 12.77 -17.81 -5.94
C CYS A 203 13.86 -17.13 -5.10
N HIS A 204 14.57 -17.85 -4.22
CA HIS A 204 15.52 -17.26 -3.25
C HIS A 204 16.52 -16.29 -3.89
N LYS A 205 17.27 -16.75 -4.90
CA LYS A 205 18.31 -15.94 -5.56
C LYS A 205 17.74 -14.74 -6.30
N PHE A 206 16.57 -14.91 -6.94
CA PHE A 206 15.88 -13.84 -7.63
C PHE A 206 15.43 -12.75 -6.65
N THR A 207 14.73 -13.15 -5.58
CA THR A 207 14.25 -12.25 -4.53
C THR A 207 15.42 -11.54 -3.84
N TRP A 208 16.54 -12.22 -3.61
CA TRP A 208 17.73 -11.60 -3.02
C TRP A 208 18.37 -10.54 -3.92
N CYS A 209 18.48 -10.83 -5.22
CA CYS A 209 18.96 -9.85 -6.20
C CYS A 209 18.01 -8.64 -6.28
N LEU A 210 16.69 -8.89 -6.31
CA LEU A 210 15.67 -7.85 -6.34
C LEU A 210 15.63 -7.02 -5.05
N ASP A 211 15.82 -7.62 -3.87
CA ASP A 211 15.91 -6.91 -2.58
C ASP A 211 17.07 -5.90 -2.59
N ALA A 212 18.19 -6.25 -3.24
CA ALA A 212 19.28 -5.30 -3.47
C ALA A 212 18.88 -4.15 -4.39
N CYS A 213 18.13 -4.40 -5.47
CA CYS A 213 17.59 -3.34 -6.32
C CYS A 213 16.63 -2.42 -5.55
N ILE A 214 15.73 -2.98 -4.73
CA ILE A 214 14.77 -2.23 -3.93
C ILE A 214 15.48 -1.32 -2.93
N ARG A 215 16.54 -1.82 -2.27
CA ARG A 215 17.35 -1.04 -1.34
C ARG A 215 18.04 0.14 -2.03
N GLU A 216 18.63 -0.07 -3.20
CA GLU A 216 19.29 0.99 -3.97
C GLU A 216 18.30 1.86 -4.78
N LYS A 217 17.01 1.49 -4.80
CA LYS A 217 15.93 2.14 -5.57
C LYS A 217 16.20 2.20 -7.08
N PHE A 218 17.00 1.26 -7.59
CA PHE A 218 17.32 1.15 -9.00
C PHE A 218 17.85 -0.25 -9.39
N VAL A 219 17.58 -0.65 -10.63
CA VAL A 219 18.11 -1.86 -11.26
C VAL A 219 19.24 -1.50 -12.25
N ASP A 220 20.49 -1.74 -11.85
CA ASP A 220 21.64 -1.54 -12.74
C ASP A 220 21.85 -2.67 -13.75
N ALA A 221 22.66 -2.41 -14.79
CA ALA A 221 22.92 -3.35 -15.88
C ALA A 221 23.55 -4.69 -15.44
N LYS A 222 24.21 -4.75 -14.28
CA LYS A 222 24.71 -6.02 -13.73
C LYS A 222 23.56 -6.81 -13.13
N ARG A 223 22.77 -6.18 -12.26
CA ARG A 223 21.60 -6.81 -11.63
C ARG A 223 20.51 -7.16 -12.63
N ALA A 224 20.29 -6.32 -13.66
CA ALA A 224 19.41 -6.61 -14.78
C ALA A 224 19.77 -7.95 -15.43
N ARG A 225 21.05 -8.16 -15.79
CA ARG A 225 21.52 -9.43 -16.36
C ARG A 225 21.36 -10.62 -15.42
N GLU A 226 21.59 -10.44 -14.12
CA GLU A 226 21.36 -11.49 -13.12
C GLU A 226 19.87 -11.86 -13.02
N LEU A 227 18.98 -10.87 -12.89
CA LEU A 227 17.53 -11.04 -12.86
C LEU A 227 17.00 -11.71 -14.12
N GLN A 228 17.49 -11.28 -15.29
CA GLN A 228 17.19 -11.90 -16.57
C GLN A 228 17.62 -13.37 -16.59
N GLY A 229 18.85 -13.66 -16.15
CA GLY A 229 19.37 -15.03 -16.10
C GLY A 229 18.53 -15.97 -15.21
N PHE A 230 17.94 -15.45 -14.13
CA PHE A 230 17.02 -16.22 -13.30
C PHE A 230 15.68 -16.51 -14.00
N LEU A 231 15.10 -15.51 -14.69
CA LEU A 231 13.87 -15.69 -15.46
C LEU A 231 14.06 -16.66 -16.63
N ASP A 232 15.13 -16.48 -17.40
CA ASP A 232 15.47 -17.35 -18.53
C ASP A 232 15.90 -18.76 -18.08
N GLY A 233 16.31 -18.90 -16.81
CA GLY A 233 16.71 -20.16 -16.19
C GLY A 233 15.55 -21.07 -15.77
N VAL A 234 14.30 -20.61 -15.86
CA VAL A 234 13.13 -21.43 -15.52
C VAL A 234 12.98 -22.58 -16.52
N LYS A 235 13.13 -23.82 -16.04
CA LYS A 235 13.10 -25.01 -16.88
C LYS A 235 11.69 -25.39 -17.28
N LYS A 236 11.55 -25.95 -18.49
CA LYS A 236 10.31 -26.58 -18.95
C LYS A 236 9.88 -27.67 -17.97
N GLY A 237 8.63 -27.61 -17.51
CA GLY A 237 8.09 -28.50 -16.46
C GLY A 237 8.25 -28.00 -15.02
N GLN A 238 8.99 -26.90 -14.79
CA GLN A 238 9.05 -26.18 -13.51
C GLN A 238 8.40 -24.80 -13.62
N GLU A 239 7.47 -24.65 -14.57
CA GLU A 239 6.84 -23.37 -14.91
C GLU A 239 6.07 -22.77 -13.72
N GLN A 240 5.60 -23.59 -12.77
CA GLN A 240 4.96 -23.15 -11.52
C GLN A 240 5.77 -22.09 -10.75
N VAL A 241 7.11 -22.12 -10.86
CA VAL A 241 8.00 -21.12 -10.27
C VAL A 241 7.70 -19.71 -10.78
N LEU A 242 7.24 -19.57 -12.04
CA LEU A 242 6.82 -18.27 -12.59
C LEU A 242 5.69 -17.65 -11.78
N GLY A 243 4.80 -18.44 -11.19
CA GLY A 243 3.72 -17.91 -10.34
C GLY A 243 4.28 -17.19 -9.10
N ASP A 244 5.24 -17.81 -8.42
CA ASP A 244 5.89 -17.20 -7.26
C ASP A 244 6.78 -16.02 -7.63
N LEU A 245 7.55 -16.12 -8.72
CA LEU A 245 8.34 -14.99 -9.24
C LEU A 245 7.44 -13.81 -9.62
N SER A 246 6.27 -14.08 -10.20
CA SER A 246 5.28 -13.06 -10.52
C SER A 246 4.71 -12.43 -9.24
N MET A 247 4.44 -13.20 -8.18
CA MET A 247 4.07 -12.61 -6.89
C MET A 247 5.17 -11.69 -6.37
N ILE A 248 6.43 -12.14 -6.35
CA ILE A 248 7.56 -11.30 -5.91
C ILE A 248 7.63 -9.99 -6.71
N LEU A 249 7.33 -10.04 -8.02
CA LEU A 249 7.28 -8.86 -8.88
C LEU A 249 6.02 -8.00 -8.72
N CYS A 250 4.93 -8.58 -8.22
CA CYS A 250 3.67 -7.89 -7.88
C CYS A 250 3.76 -7.16 -6.53
N ASP A 251 4.84 -7.37 -5.77
CA ASP A 251 5.13 -6.59 -4.56
C ASP A 251 5.22 -5.09 -4.90
N PRO A 252 4.47 -4.20 -4.22
CA PRO A 252 4.54 -2.77 -4.45
C PRO A 252 5.95 -2.17 -4.43
N PHE A 253 6.86 -2.67 -3.58
CA PHE A 253 8.24 -2.16 -3.53
C PHE A 253 9.04 -2.57 -4.76
N ALA A 254 8.85 -3.79 -5.27
CA ALA A 254 9.40 -4.25 -6.53
C ALA A 254 8.86 -3.42 -7.70
N CYS A 255 7.54 -3.30 -7.84
CA CYS A 255 6.87 -2.48 -8.87
C CYS A 255 7.43 -1.06 -8.91
N ASN A 256 7.43 -0.36 -7.77
CA ASN A 256 7.96 1.00 -7.68
C ASN A 256 9.43 1.09 -8.13
N THR A 257 10.27 0.13 -7.74
CA THR A 257 11.69 0.10 -8.13
C THR A 257 11.86 -0.11 -9.64
N LEU A 258 11.08 -1.00 -10.24
CA LEU A 258 11.11 -1.29 -11.67
C LEU A 258 10.64 -0.09 -12.49
N VAL A 259 9.56 0.58 -12.07
CA VAL A 259 9.07 1.77 -12.79
C VAL A 259 10.03 2.95 -12.66
N LEU A 260 10.58 3.21 -11.46
CA LEU A 260 11.61 4.24 -11.28
C LEU A 260 12.84 3.97 -12.16
N SER A 261 13.25 2.70 -12.26
CA SER A 261 14.34 2.29 -13.16
C SER A 261 13.98 2.47 -14.63
N THR A 262 12.71 2.25 -15.00
CA THR A 262 12.18 2.44 -16.36
C THR A 262 12.24 3.92 -16.74
N VAL A 263 11.73 4.81 -15.88
CA VAL A 263 11.78 6.27 -16.10
C VAL A 263 13.21 6.76 -16.23
N ARG A 264 14.12 6.26 -15.39
CA ARG A 264 15.54 6.64 -15.47
C ARG A 264 16.20 6.15 -16.74
N ASN A 265 15.92 4.92 -17.17
CA ASN A 265 16.40 4.40 -18.46
C ASN A 265 15.90 5.26 -19.62
N LEU A 266 14.63 5.68 -19.62
CA LEU A 266 14.08 6.58 -20.63
C LEU A 266 14.84 7.93 -20.67
N GLN A 267 15.16 8.49 -19.50
CA GLN A 267 15.95 9.73 -19.39
C GLN A 267 17.41 9.54 -19.86
N GLU A 268 18.03 8.40 -19.56
CA GLU A 268 19.38 8.06 -20.03
C GLU A 268 19.42 7.88 -21.55
N LEU A 269 18.38 7.26 -22.13
CA LEU A 269 18.25 7.09 -23.59
C LEU A 269 18.11 8.43 -24.32
N LEU A 270 17.37 9.39 -23.74
CA LEU A 270 17.33 10.76 -24.27
C LEU A 270 18.71 11.42 -24.32
N SER A 271 19.54 11.14 -23.32
CA SER A 271 20.89 11.71 -23.26
C SER A 271 21.87 11.05 -24.25
N GLN A 272 21.50 9.90 -24.81
CA GLN A 272 22.34 9.09 -25.71
C GLN A 272 21.80 9.08 -27.15
N ASP A 273 20.73 9.82 -27.45
CA ASP A 273 19.99 9.78 -28.72
C ASP A 273 19.62 8.34 -29.18
N ALA A 274 19.32 7.47 -28.22
CA ALA A 274 19.05 6.05 -28.45
C ALA A 274 17.56 5.73 -28.39
N LEU A 275 17.11 4.74 -29.17
CA LEU A 275 15.71 4.36 -29.21
C LEU A 275 15.36 3.41 -28.04
N PRO A 276 14.16 3.54 -27.42
CA PRO A 276 13.71 2.66 -26.34
C PRO A 276 13.80 1.17 -26.65
N ARG A 277 13.45 0.76 -27.88
CA ARG A 277 13.46 -0.65 -28.30
C ARG A 277 14.86 -1.28 -28.36
N ASP A 278 15.90 -0.45 -28.46
CA ASP A 278 17.29 -0.91 -28.59
C ASP A 278 17.94 -1.12 -27.21
N SER A 279 17.28 -0.72 -26.13
CA SER A 279 17.73 -0.92 -24.75
C SER A 279 17.28 -2.29 -24.21
N PRO A 280 18.19 -3.27 -24.02
CA PRO A 280 17.83 -4.56 -23.45
C PRO A 280 17.38 -4.43 -21.99
N ASP A 281 17.97 -3.51 -21.24
CA ASP A 281 17.62 -3.26 -19.85
C ASP A 281 16.19 -2.71 -19.73
N LEU A 282 15.78 -1.78 -20.61
CA LEU A 282 14.41 -1.29 -20.65
C LEU A 282 13.42 -2.41 -21.00
N MET A 283 13.73 -3.24 -22.00
CA MET A 283 12.89 -4.37 -22.39
C MET A 283 12.72 -5.39 -21.26
N LEU A 284 13.79 -5.64 -20.48
CA LEU A 284 13.72 -6.49 -19.30
C LEU A 284 12.82 -5.89 -18.21
N LEU A 285 12.95 -4.59 -17.92
CA LEU A 285 12.10 -3.92 -16.93
C LEU A 285 10.62 -4.02 -17.29
N LEU A 286 10.28 -3.81 -18.57
CA LEU A 286 8.91 -3.97 -19.07
C LEU A 286 8.41 -5.41 -18.98
N ARG A 287 9.26 -6.40 -19.28
CA ARG A 287 8.95 -7.82 -19.10
C ARG A 287 8.64 -8.14 -17.64
N MET A 288 9.48 -7.67 -16.71
CA MET A 288 9.31 -7.88 -15.27
C MET A 288 8.04 -7.21 -14.73
N LEU A 289 7.74 -5.99 -15.16
CA LEU A 289 6.47 -5.31 -14.83
C LEU A 289 5.27 -6.11 -15.36
N SER A 290 5.31 -6.52 -16.63
CA SER A 290 4.25 -7.33 -17.23
C SER A 290 4.03 -8.66 -16.49
N LEU A 291 5.12 -9.31 -16.05
CA LEU A 291 5.07 -10.54 -15.28
C LEU A 291 4.43 -10.32 -13.90
N GLY A 292 4.84 -9.27 -13.18
CA GLY A 292 4.24 -8.90 -11.89
C GLY A 292 2.75 -8.55 -11.99
N GLN A 293 2.35 -7.83 -13.03
CA GLN A 293 0.93 -7.51 -13.25
C GLN A 293 0.11 -8.76 -13.59
N GLY A 294 0.68 -9.73 -14.30
CA GLY A 294 0.05 -11.01 -14.62
C GLY A 294 0.00 -12.03 -13.46
N ALA A 295 0.52 -11.70 -12.27
CA ALA A 295 0.63 -12.64 -11.16
C ALA A 295 -0.71 -13.24 -10.72
N TRP A 296 -1.75 -12.41 -10.61
CA TRP A 296 -3.07 -12.88 -10.18
C TRP A 296 -3.67 -13.85 -11.20
N ASP A 297 -3.69 -13.47 -12.48
CA ASP A 297 -4.25 -14.29 -13.56
C ASP A 297 -3.49 -15.62 -13.72
N MET A 298 -2.16 -15.58 -13.57
CA MET A 298 -1.30 -16.77 -13.66
C MET A 298 -1.60 -17.77 -12.54
N ILE A 299 -1.79 -17.28 -11.32
CA ILE A 299 -2.06 -18.14 -10.15
C ILE A 299 -3.52 -18.63 -10.18
N ASP A 300 -4.47 -17.80 -10.59
CA ASP A 300 -5.89 -18.19 -10.68
C ASP A 300 -6.10 -19.26 -11.76
N SER A 301 -5.57 -19.02 -12.97
CA SER A 301 -5.72 -19.93 -14.10
C SER A 301 -4.85 -21.19 -14.01
N GLN A 302 -3.82 -21.18 -13.15
CA GLN A 302 -2.76 -22.20 -13.09
C GLN A 302 -2.02 -22.38 -14.44
N VAL A 303 -2.07 -21.37 -15.32
CA VAL A 303 -1.34 -21.34 -16.60
C VAL A 303 -0.08 -20.51 -16.42
N PHE A 304 1.01 -21.19 -16.09
CA PHE A 304 2.29 -20.55 -15.79
C PHE A 304 3.08 -20.21 -17.06
N LYS A 305 2.68 -19.13 -17.72
CA LYS A 305 3.35 -18.63 -18.92
C LYS A 305 3.60 -17.15 -18.79
N GLU A 306 4.75 -16.70 -19.28
CA GLU A 306 5.04 -15.28 -19.31
C GLU A 306 4.03 -14.53 -20.18
N PRO A 307 3.44 -13.43 -19.66
CA PRO A 307 2.62 -12.54 -20.45
C PRO A 307 3.44 -11.95 -21.60
N ARG A 308 2.87 -11.90 -22.80
CA ARG A 308 3.52 -11.27 -23.94
C ARG A 308 3.44 -9.76 -23.78
N LEU A 309 4.60 -9.09 -23.77
CA LEU A 309 4.64 -7.63 -23.88
C LEU A 309 4.06 -7.23 -25.25
N GLU A 310 3.00 -6.42 -25.22
CA GLU A 310 2.39 -5.91 -26.44
C GLU A 310 3.37 -5.02 -27.20
N LEU A 311 3.59 -5.33 -28.49
CA LEU A 311 4.51 -4.58 -29.35
C LEU A 311 4.14 -3.09 -29.43
N GLU A 312 2.85 -2.78 -29.31
CA GLU A 312 2.35 -1.41 -29.32
C GLU A 312 2.80 -0.59 -28.10
N VAL A 313 3.04 -1.23 -26.95
CA VAL A 313 3.62 -0.54 -25.79
C VAL A 313 5.01 -0.02 -26.15
N VAL A 314 5.83 -0.83 -26.82
CA VAL A 314 7.20 -0.46 -27.20
C VAL A 314 7.23 0.52 -28.38
N THR A 315 6.34 0.35 -29.36
CA THR A 315 6.38 1.09 -30.63
C THR A 315 5.53 2.36 -30.66
N ARG A 316 4.55 2.50 -29.75
CA ARG A 316 3.64 3.65 -29.70
C ARG A 316 3.63 4.33 -28.33
N PHE A 317 3.47 3.57 -27.24
CA PHE A 317 3.46 4.16 -25.90
C PHE A 317 4.82 4.70 -25.48
N LEU A 318 5.91 3.92 -25.58
CA LEU A 318 7.24 4.40 -25.16
C LEU A 318 7.68 5.67 -25.92
N PRO A 319 7.49 5.80 -27.25
CA PRO A 319 7.77 7.06 -27.94
C PRO A 319 6.88 8.22 -27.47
N ALA A 320 5.59 7.98 -27.23
CA ALA A 320 4.68 9.00 -26.70
C ALA A 320 5.12 9.45 -25.29
N MET A 321 5.46 8.49 -24.43
CA MET A 321 6.04 8.74 -23.11
C MET A 321 7.34 9.53 -23.19
N LEU A 322 8.22 9.15 -24.12
CA LEU A 322 9.49 9.83 -24.35
C LEU A 322 9.27 11.29 -24.77
N SER A 323 8.28 11.56 -25.62
CA SER A 323 7.86 12.93 -25.99
C SER A 323 7.47 13.75 -24.75
N VAL A 324 6.67 13.16 -23.84
CA VAL A 324 6.28 13.82 -22.58
C VAL A 324 7.51 14.14 -21.73
N VAL A 325 8.46 13.20 -21.62
CA VAL A 325 9.72 13.39 -20.88
C VAL A 325 10.59 14.48 -21.50
N VAL A 326 10.68 14.54 -22.83
CA VAL A 326 11.44 15.58 -23.55
C VAL A 326 10.86 16.96 -23.30
N ASP A 327 9.53 17.11 -23.37
CA ASP A 327 8.86 18.38 -23.08
C ASP A 327 9.22 18.88 -21.66
N ASP A 328 9.15 17.98 -20.68
CA ASP A 328 9.44 18.30 -19.28
C ASP A 328 10.91 18.65 -19.06
N TYR A 329 11.80 17.89 -19.70
CA TYR A 329 13.25 18.10 -19.60
C TYR A 329 13.68 19.41 -20.26
N THR A 330 13.20 19.67 -21.48
CA THR A 330 13.50 20.89 -22.25
C THR A 330 13.11 22.12 -21.45
N PHE A 331 11.91 22.14 -20.87
CA PHE A 331 11.46 23.27 -20.07
C PHE A 331 12.26 23.43 -18.76
N THR A 332 12.66 22.32 -18.13
CA THR A 332 13.52 22.36 -16.94
C THR A 332 14.90 22.93 -17.25
N VAL A 333 15.46 22.63 -18.42
CA VAL A 333 16.73 23.21 -18.90
C VAL A 333 16.55 24.70 -19.20
N GLU A 334 15.49 25.07 -19.91
CA GLU A 334 15.16 26.45 -20.27
C GLU A 334 15.08 27.38 -19.05
N GLN A 335 14.45 26.92 -17.96
CA GLN A 335 14.34 27.69 -16.73
C GLN A 335 15.70 27.99 -16.08
N LYS A 336 16.70 27.13 -16.31
CA LYS A 336 18.07 27.26 -15.79
C LYS A 336 18.99 28.10 -16.67
N LEU A 337 18.58 28.43 -17.91
CA LEU A 337 19.37 29.28 -18.79
C LEU A 337 19.45 30.73 -18.26
N PRO A 338 20.53 31.47 -18.54
CA PRO A 338 20.61 32.91 -18.30
C PRO A 338 19.47 33.66 -19.00
N SER A 339 19.02 34.77 -18.41
CA SER A 339 17.88 35.55 -18.92
C SER A 339 18.00 36.00 -20.38
N GLU A 340 19.22 36.11 -20.90
CA GLU A 340 19.52 36.51 -22.29
C GLU A 340 19.33 35.36 -23.30
N GLU A 341 19.40 34.10 -22.84
CA GLU A 341 19.27 32.88 -23.66
C GLU A 341 17.88 32.26 -23.56
N LYS A 342 17.01 32.78 -22.69
CA LYS A 342 15.63 32.30 -22.54
C LYS A 342 14.79 32.67 -23.77
N THR A 343 14.41 31.64 -24.52
CA THR A 343 13.31 31.66 -25.48
C THR A 343 11.96 31.75 -24.76
N SER A 344 10.99 32.45 -25.35
CA SER A 344 9.59 32.49 -24.88
C SER A 344 8.84 31.18 -25.19
N LEU A 345 9.38 30.05 -24.72
CA LEU A 345 8.79 28.73 -24.90
C LEU A 345 7.55 28.60 -24.00
N THR A 346 6.39 28.40 -24.63
CA THR A 346 5.15 28.11 -23.92
C THR A 346 5.14 26.64 -23.55
N TYR A 347 4.85 26.33 -22.28
CA TYR A 347 4.79 24.95 -21.83
C TYR A 347 3.65 24.20 -22.55
N PRO A 348 3.89 22.99 -23.12
CA PRO A 348 2.85 22.25 -23.82
C PRO A 348 1.70 21.89 -22.89
N THR A 349 0.46 22.15 -23.29
CA THR A 349 -0.72 21.81 -22.48
C THR A 349 -1.34 20.48 -22.85
N ALA A 350 -1.13 20.01 -24.09
CA ALA A 350 -1.65 18.74 -24.57
C ALA A 350 -0.68 17.58 -24.30
N LEU A 351 -1.26 16.39 -24.05
CA LEU A 351 -0.54 15.13 -24.05
C LEU A 351 -0.73 14.42 -25.40
N PRO A 352 0.24 13.61 -25.86
CA PRO A 352 0.06 12.80 -27.06
C PRO A 352 -1.15 11.86 -26.92
N ASP A 353 -1.99 11.75 -27.95
CA ASP A 353 -3.19 10.89 -27.93
C ASP A 353 -2.86 9.44 -27.58
N ALA A 354 -1.74 8.93 -28.10
CA ALA A 354 -1.25 7.59 -27.78
C ALA A 354 -0.97 7.43 -26.28
N PHE A 355 -0.44 8.45 -25.61
CA PHE A 355 -0.19 8.38 -24.17
C PHE A 355 -1.50 8.16 -23.40
N ASN A 356 -2.51 9.01 -23.63
CA ASN A 356 -3.81 8.89 -22.96
C ASN A 356 -4.49 7.54 -23.26
N LYS A 357 -4.49 7.12 -24.52
CA LYS A 357 -5.07 5.85 -24.94
C LYS A 357 -4.44 4.66 -24.20
N TYR A 358 -3.12 4.59 -24.12
CA TYR A 358 -2.46 3.45 -23.44
C TYR A 358 -2.58 3.51 -21.92
N LEU A 359 -2.73 4.69 -21.30
CA LEU A 359 -3.07 4.78 -19.87
C LEU A 359 -4.43 4.15 -19.56
N GLN A 360 -5.38 4.22 -20.50
CA GLN A 360 -6.72 3.62 -20.38
C GLN A 360 -6.72 2.12 -20.68
N GLU A 361 -6.02 1.70 -21.73
CA GLU A 361 -6.16 0.36 -22.30
C GLU A 361 -5.10 -0.63 -21.79
N ASN A 362 -3.92 -0.18 -21.35
CA ASN A 362 -2.80 -1.06 -21.03
C ASN A 362 -2.29 -0.87 -19.59
N ARG A 363 -2.31 -1.96 -18.82
CA ARG A 363 -1.93 -1.98 -17.40
C ARG A 363 -0.48 -1.56 -17.13
N VAL A 364 0.47 -1.98 -17.98
CA VAL A 364 1.90 -1.64 -17.83
C VAL A 364 2.13 -0.17 -18.15
N ALA A 365 1.54 0.33 -19.24
CA ALA A 365 1.61 1.74 -19.60
C ALA A 365 0.98 2.64 -18.52
N CYS A 366 -0.18 2.25 -17.99
CA CYS A 366 -0.83 2.93 -16.87
C CYS A 366 0.09 3.03 -15.65
N GLU A 367 0.73 1.94 -15.25
CA GLU A 367 1.63 1.93 -14.09
C GLU A 367 2.83 2.86 -14.31
N ILE A 368 3.43 2.85 -15.51
CA ILE A 368 4.53 3.75 -15.87
C ILE A 368 4.08 5.22 -15.79
N GLY A 369 2.91 5.56 -16.34
CA GLY A 369 2.39 6.93 -16.30
C GLY A 369 2.07 7.44 -14.90
N LEU A 370 1.50 6.59 -14.04
CA LEU A 370 1.21 6.92 -12.64
C LEU A 370 2.50 7.24 -11.87
N TYR A 371 3.47 6.34 -11.88
CA TYR A 371 4.71 6.56 -11.13
C TYR A 371 5.59 7.66 -11.74
N TYR A 372 5.48 7.90 -13.04
CA TYR A 372 6.07 9.10 -13.64
C TYR A 372 5.43 10.37 -13.10
N THR A 373 4.10 10.43 -12.96
CA THR A 373 3.42 11.56 -12.31
C THR A 373 3.90 11.75 -10.88
N LEU A 374 4.11 10.67 -10.11
CA LEU A 374 4.72 10.75 -8.77
C LEU A 374 6.16 11.28 -8.81
N HIS A 375 6.94 10.88 -9.81
CA HIS A 375 8.31 11.38 -10.01
C HIS A 375 8.33 12.88 -10.29
N ILE A 376 7.45 13.36 -11.17
CA ILE A 376 7.26 14.78 -11.48
C ILE A 376 6.79 15.56 -10.25
N ALA A 377 5.85 15.01 -9.47
CA ALA A 377 5.39 15.61 -8.23
C ALA A 377 6.55 15.81 -7.23
N LYS A 378 7.42 14.81 -7.11
CA LYS A 378 8.62 14.88 -6.27
C LYS A 378 9.62 15.93 -6.75
N GLN A 379 9.70 16.18 -8.05
CA GLN A 379 10.54 17.25 -8.63
C GLN A 379 9.92 18.66 -8.50
N ARG A 380 8.70 18.78 -7.98
CA ARG A 380 7.97 20.06 -7.82
C ARG A 380 7.70 20.77 -9.16
N ASN A 381 7.58 20.02 -10.25
CA ASN A 381 7.24 20.60 -11.55
C ASN A 381 5.72 20.76 -11.70
N LYS A 382 5.22 21.95 -11.36
CA LYS A 382 3.78 22.26 -11.37
C LYS A 382 3.14 22.17 -12.76
N ASN A 383 3.85 22.62 -13.79
CA ASN A 383 3.32 22.69 -15.16
C ASN A 383 3.05 21.28 -15.69
N ALA A 384 4.00 20.36 -15.45
CA ALA A 384 3.85 18.96 -15.80
C ALA A 384 2.73 18.28 -15.00
N LEU A 385 2.57 18.60 -13.72
CA LEU A 385 1.45 18.09 -12.93
C LEU A 385 0.09 18.56 -13.47
N GLN A 386 -0.05 19.86 -13.80
CA GLN A 386 -1.30 20.39 -14.37
C GLN A 386 -1.67 19.71 -15.68
N ARG A 387 -0.67 19.36 -16.50
CA ARG A 387 -0.86 18.60 -17.74
C ARG A 387 -1.23 17.14 -17.50
N LEU A 388 -0.60 16.47 -16.54
CA LEU A 388 -0.72 15.02 -16.34
C LEU A 388 -1.95 14.61 -15.52
N LEU A 389 -2.33 15.37 -14.49
CA LEU A 389 -3.39 15.00 -13.55
C LEU A 389 -4.76 14.73 -14.21
N PRO A 390 -5.23 15.55 -15.18
CA PRO A 390 -6.50 15.29 -15.85
C PRO A 390 -6.52 13.95 -16.62
N ALA A 391 -5.38 13.55 -17.20
CA ALA A 391 -5.28 12.28 -17.92
C ALA A 391 -5.36 11.04 -17.00
N LEU A 392 -5.20 11.22 -15.67
CA LEU A 392 -5.24 10.12 -14.72
C LEU A 392 -6.68 9.73 -14.30
N VAL A 393 -7.68 10.56 -14.60
CA VAL A 393 -9.09 10.30 -14.24
C VAL A 393 -9.58 9.02 -14.91
N GLU A 394 -9.32 8.89 -16.21
CA GLU A 394 -9.68 7.70 -16.99
C GLU A 394 -8.44 6.82 -17.14
N THR A 395 -8.12 6.05 -16.11
CA THR A 395 -7.00 5.08 -16.15
C THR A 395 -7.49 3.65 -16.16
N HIS A 396 -6.66 2.74 -16.68
CA HIS A 396 -6.94 1.31 -16.72
C HIS A 396 -7.36 0.80 -15.34
N ASN A 397 -8.55 0.21 -15.23
CA ASN A 397 -9.16 -0.27 -13.98
C ASN A 397 -9.08 0.74 -12.83
N GLU A 398 -9.12 2.03 -13.15
CA GLU A 398 -9.11 3.12 -12.18
C GLU A 398 -7.90 3.09 -11.22
N MET A 399 -6.76 2.58 -11.69
CA MET A 399 -5.53 2.39 -10.90
C MET A 399 -5.02 3.69 -10.25
N ALA A 400 -5.31 4.86 -10.84
CA ALA A 400 -4.97 6.17 -10.26
C ALA A 400 -5.65 6.44 -8.90
N PHE A 401 -6.70 5.71 -8.56
CA PHE A 401 -7.43 5.89 -7.30
C PHE A 401 -7.07 4.82 -6.26
N GLY A 402 -5.98 4.07 -6.47
CA GLY A 402 -5.44 3.17 -5.47
C GLY A 402 -4.81 3.91 -4.29
N ASP A 403 -4.96 3.36 -3.07
CA ASP A 403 -4.47 3.95 -1.83
C ASP A 403 -2.97 4.29 -1.84
N ILE A 404 -2.12 3.40 -2.38
CA ILE A 404 -0.67 3.61 -2.44
C ILE A 404 -0.34 4.85 -3.28
N PHE A 405 -0.95 4.95 -4.47
CA PHE A 405 -0.72 6.07 -5.37
C PHE A 405 -1.25 7.38 -4.77
N LEU A 406 -2.49 7.40 -4.27
CA LEU A 406 -3.10 8.60 -3.70
C LEU A 406 -2.33 9.11 -2.48
N HIS A 407 -1.89 8.22 -1.60
CA HIS A 407 -1.07 8.57 -0.44
C HIS A 407 0.25 9.24 -0.85
N LEU A 408 0.94 8.68 -1.84
CA LEU A 408 2.19 9.23 -2.35
C LEU A 408 1.98 10.56 -3.08
N LEU A 409 0.94 10.65 -3.91
CA LEU A 409 0.61 11.86 -4.66
C LEU A 409 0.26 12.99 -3.69
N THR A 410 -0.66 12.76 -2.76
CA THR A 410 -1.05 13.78 -1.76
C THR A 410 0.14 14.19 -0.89
N GLY A 411 1.00 13.24 -0.50
CA GLY A 411 2.27 13.54 0.17
C GLY A 411 3.17 14.45 -0.66
N HIS A 412 3.42 14.13 -1.93
CA HIS A 412 4.24 14.95 -2.81
C HIS A 412 3.62 16.32 -3.13
N LEU A 413 2.29 16.42 -3.23
CA LEU A 413 1.59 17.69 -3.45
C LEU A 413 1.84 18.70 -2.31
N THR A 414 2.11 18.22 -1.09
CA THR A 414 2.50 19.13 0.01
C THR A 414 3.83 19.88 -0.25
N LEU A 415 4.68 19.38 -1.15
CA LEU A 415 5.89 20.09 -1.59
C LEU A 415 5.61 21.30 -2.48
N LEU A 416 4.41 21.37 -3.07
CA LEU A 416 3.95 22.47 -3.92
C LEU A 416 2.93 23.35 -3.18
N SER A 417 3.04 23.45 -1.85
CA SER A 417 2.08 24.19 -1.03
C SER A 417 1.89 25.63 -1.48
N ASP A 418 2.94 26.32 -1.94
CA ASP A 418 2.87 27.70 -2.42
C ASP A 418 2.09 27.86 -3.75
N GLU A 419 1.94 26.79 -4.53
CA GLU A 419 1.23 26.82 -5.82
C GLU A 419 -0.30 26.74 -5.67
N PHE A 420 -0.79 26.25 -4.53
CA PHE A 420 -2.21 26.19 -4.19
C PHE A 420 -2.86 27.58 -3.94
N GLY A 421 -2.07 28.66 -4.01
CA GLY A 421 -2.60 30.02 -4.04
C GLY A 421 -3.21 30.43 -5.39
N THR A 422 -2.98 29.65 -6.46
CA THR A 422 -3.46 29.93 -7.82
C THR A 422 -4.72 29.13 -8.15
N GLU A 423 -5.67 29.74 -8.86
CA GLU A 423 -6.92 29.08 -9.25
C GLU A 423 -6.64 27.94 -10.24
N GLU A 424 -5.69 28.13 -11.15
CA GLU A 424 -5.33 27.15 -12.18
C GLU A 424 -4.76 25.86 -11.57
N PHE A 425 -3.90 25.96 -10.54
CA PHE A 425 -3.33 24.79 -9.89
C PHE A 425 -4.35 24.09 -8.98
N CYS A 426 -5.15 24.84 -8.24
CA CYS A 426 -6.27 24.30 -7.46
C CYS A 426 -7.24 23.53 -8.35
N SER A 427 -7.67 24.11 -9.47
CA SER A 427 -8.62 23.47 -10.37
C SER A 427 -8.04 22.21 -11.01
N ALA A 428 -6.77 22.23 -11.44
CA ALA A 428 -6.12 21.02 -11.98
C ALA A 428 -6.03 19.86 -10.99
N VAL A 429 -5.75 20.14 -9.70
CA VAL A 429 -5.62 19.11 -8.66
C VAL A 429 -6.97 18.62 -8.16
N PHE A 430 -7.87 19.55 -7.82
CA PHE A 430 -9.16 19.21 -7.22
C PHE A 430 -10.18 18.85 -8.29
N ASP A 431 -10.57 19.80 -9.15
CA ASP A 431 -11.63 19.57 -10.16
C ASP A 431 -11.17 18.58 -11.25
N GLY A 432 -9.92 18.72 -11.69
CA GLY A 432 -9.33 17.94 -12.76
C GLY A 432 -8.97 16.49 -12.38
N PHE A 433 -8.88 16.16 -11.09
CA PHE A 433 -8.49 14.81 -10.66
C PHE A 433 -9.22 14.32 -9.41
N LEU A 434 -9.00 14.93 -8.24
CA LEU A 434 -9.48 14.38 -6.97
C LEU A 434 -11.03 14.36 -6.85
N LEU A 435 -11.71 15.38 -7.37
CA LEU A 435 -13.17 15.49 -7.35
C LEU A 435 -13.85 14.72 -8.48
N ALA A 436 -13.10 14.18 -9.46
CA ALA A 436 -13.69 13.40 -10.54
C ALA A 436 -14.26 12.05 -10.07
N SER A 437 -13.80 11.52 -8.93
CA SER A 437 -14.24 10.19 -8.44
C SER A 437 -14.45 10.10 -6.92
N PHE A 438 -14.46 11.22 -6.20
CA PHE A 438 -14.62 11.19 -4.72
C PHE A 438 -15.99 10.65 -4.27
N SER A 439 -17.06 10.87 -5.06
CA SER A 439 -18.42 10.49 -4.70
C SER A 439 -18.67 8.98 -4.76
N SER A 440 -17.92 8.26 -5.61
CA SER A 440 -17.99 6.80 -5.73
C SER A 440 -16.93 6.09 -4.87
N LYS A 441 -15.90 6.81 -4.39
CA LYS A 441 -14.73 6.24 -3.73
C LYS A 441 -14.36 6.96 -2.44
N GLU A 442 -14.64 6.28 -1.33
CA GLU A 442 -14.35 6.79 0.00
C GLU A 442 -12.86 7.03 0.26
N ASN A 443 -11.97 6.20 -0.32
CA ASN A 443 -10.52 6.39 -0.15
C ASN A 443 -10.01 7.67 -0.83
N VAL A 444 -10.60 8.08 -1.96
CA VAL A 444 -10.31 9.36 -2.61
C VAL A 444 -10.76 10.51 -1.71
N HIS A 445 -11.98 10.45 -1.18
CA HIS A 445 -12.50 11.44 -0.23
C HIS A 445 -11.59 11.59 1.00
N ARG A 446 -11.15 10.48 1.59
CA ARG A 446 -10.19 10.46 2.71
C ARG A 446 -8.89 11.18 2.35
N HIS A 447 -8.29 10.88 1.20
CA HIS A 447 -7.02 11.50 0.79
C HIS A 447 -7.16 12.98 0.47
N THR A 448 -8.27 13.39 -0.13
CA THR A 448 -8.57 14.82 -0.38
C THR A 448 -8.70 15.60 0.93
N LEU A 449 -9.42 15.06 1.92
CA LEU A 449 -9.51 15.68 3.25
C LEU A 449 -8.16 15.75 3.95
N ARG A 450 -7.34 14.69 3.87
CA ARG A 450 -5.96 14.70 4.41
C ARG A 450 -5.11 15.79 3.79
N LEU A 451 -5.17 15.96 2.47
CA LEU A 451 -4.43 17.01 1.76
C LEU A 451 -4.85 18.40 2.26
N LEU A 452 -6.16 18.64 2.37
CA LEU A 452 -6.69 19.92 2.87
C LEU A 452 -6.34 20.18 4.34
N LEU A 453 -6.37 19.15 5.19
CA LEU A 453 -5.94 19.28 6.59
C LEU A 453 -4.51 19.84 6.74
N HIS A 454 -3.64 19.54 5.78
CA HIS A 454 -2.26 20.04 5.76
C HIS A 454 -2.13 21.38 5.02
N LEU A 455 -2.87 21.58 3.93
CA LEU A 455 -2.66 22.70 3.02
C LEU A 455 -3.70 23.83 3.10
N HIS A 456 -4.76 23.71 3.91
CA HIS A 456 -5.85 24.70 3.98
C HIS A 456 -5.41 26.16 4.15
N HIS A 457 -4.29 26.40 4.86
CA HIS A 457 -3.74 27.75 5.08
C HIS A 457 -3.05 28.37 3.84
N LYS A 458 -2.76 27.57 2.81
CA LYS A 458 -2.11 27.97 1.55
C LYS A 458 -3.05 27.87 0.34
N VAL A 459 -4.15 27.14 0.46
CA VAL A 459 -5.16 27.00 -0.59
C VAL A 459 -5.98 28.27 -0.69
N LEU A 460 -6.30 28.67 -1.92
CA LEU A 460 -7.16 29.83 -2.20
C LEU A 460 -8.46 29.79 -1.35
N PRO A 461 -8.81 30.86 -0.60
CA PRO A 461 -9.95 30.82 0.34
C PRO A 461 -11.29 30.46 -0.31
N SER A 462 -11.57 30.99 -1.52
CA SER A 462 -12.78 30.67 -2.28
C SER A 462 -12.84 29.18 -2.68
N CYS A 463 -11.69 28.59 -2.99
CA CYS A 463 -11.56 27.17 -3.28
C CYS A 463 -11.84 26.34 -2.02
N VAL A 464 -11.26 26.70 -0.86
CA VAL A 464 -11.52 26.01 0.42
C VAL A 464 -13.00 26.01 0.79
N GLU A 465 -13.69 27.15 0.65
CA GLU A 465 -15.12 27.25 0.95
C GLU A 465 -15.98 26.36 0.05
N THR A 466 -15.62 26.29 -1.23
CA THR A 466 -16.29 25.42 -2.20
C THR A 466 -16.03 23.95 -1.88
N LEU A 467 -14.78 23.59 -1.61
CA LEU A 467 -14.37 22.23 -1.26
C LEU A 467 -15.01 21.75 0.04
N LEU A 468 -15.17 22.61 1.05
CA LEU A 468 -15.78 22.24 2.31
C LEU A 468 -17.26 21.85 2.14
N LYS A 469 -17.99 22.56 1.27
CA LYS A 469 -19.38 22.20 0.92
C LYS A 469 -19.43 20.90 0.11
N THR A 470 -18.54 20.74 -0.86
CA THR A 470 -18.51 19.57 -1.76
C THR A 470 -18.10 18.28 -1.02
N LEU A 471 -17.19 18.38 -0.06
CA LEU A 471 -16.62 17.25 0.67
C LEU A 471 -17.39 16.92 1.97
N GLU A 472 -18.60 17.49 2.16
CA GLU A 472 -19.43 17.16 3.32
C GLU A 472 -19.75 15.65 3.33
N PRO A 473 -19.38 14.92 4.40
CA PRO A 473 -19.51 13.48 4.44
C PRO A 473 -20.99 13.04 4.45
N PRO A 474 -21.41 12.15 3.53
CA PRO A 474 -22.76 11.60 3.57
C PRO A 474 -22.95 10.75 4.83
N LYS A 475 -24.20 10.57 5.29
CA LYS A 475 -24.51 9.82 6.54
C LYS A 475 -23.90 8.40 6.57
N GLN A 476 -23.76 7.77 5.40
CA GLN A 476 -23.24 6.41 5.22
C GLN A 476 -21.70 6.31 5.16
N SER A 477 -20.98 7.43 5.20
CA SER A 477 -19.51 7.42 5.22
C SER A 477 -18.94 6.84 6.52
N SER A 478 -17.72 6.32 6.47
CA SER A 478 -17.00 5.82 7.64
C SER A 478 -16.69 6.91 8.65
N ASP A 479 -16.49 6.49 9.89
CA ASP A 479 -16.14 7.38 10.99
C ASP A 479 -14.80 8.10 10.73
N GLN A 480 -13.86 7.48 10.02
CA GLN A 480 -12.58 8.09 9.65
C GLN A 480 -12.76 9.35 8.78
N VAL A 481 -13.63 9.29 7.77
CA VAL A 481 -13.88 10.43 6.88
C VAL A 481 -14.60 11.56 7.64
N LYS A 482 -15.58 11.19 8.48
CA LYS A 482 -16.30 12.14 9.34
C LYS A 482 -15.38 12.84 10.35
N GLU A 483 -14.44 12.08 10.92
CA GLU A 483 -13.43 12.61 11.84
C GLU A 483 -12.51 13.60 11.14
N LEU A 484 -11.95 13.24 9.97
CA LEU A 484 -11.09 14.14 9.19
C LEU A 484 -11.81 15.42 8.77
N TYR A 485 -13.08 15.34 8.39
CA TYR A 485 -13.90 16.50 8.04
C TYR A 485 -14.14 17.41 9.25
N THR A 486 -14.45 16.82 10.41
CA THR A 486 -14.60 17.56 11.68
C THR A 486 -13.31 18.30 12.04
N GLN A 487 -12.16 17.60 12.02
CA GLN A 487 -10.84 18.19 12.28
C GLN A 487 -10.52 19.35 11.34
N LEU A 488 -10.88 19.24 10.06
CA LEU A 488 -10.66 20.31 9.08
C LEU A 488 -11.51 21.54 9.39
N THR A 489 -12.77 21.32 9.74
CA THR A 489 -13.70 22.38 10.11
C THR A 489 -13.22 23.12 11.36
N GLU A 490 -12.81 22.38 12.40
CA GLU A 490 -12.25 22.96 13.63
C GLU A 490 -11.00 23.81 13.37
N LYS A 491 -10.07 23.32 12.53
CA LYS A 491 -8.86 24.09 12.15
C LYS A 491 -9.19 25.38 11.42
N LEU A 492 -10.15 25.34 10.49
CA LEU A 492 -10.59 26.54 9.77
C LEU A 492 -11.28 27.56 10.68
N GLU A 493 -12.08 27.10 11.64
CA GLU A 493 -12.66 27.99 12.65
C GLU A 493 -11.61 28.60 13.58
N ALA A 494 -10.61 27.83 13.99
CA ALA A 494 -9.50 28.34 14.80
C ALA A 494 -8.69 29.42 14.06
N GLN A 495 -8.47 29.24 12.76
CA GLN A 495 -7.79 30.21 11.92
C GLN A 495 -8.58 31.52 11.77
N LYS A 496 -9.92 31.45 11.67
CA LYS A 496 -10.80 32.64 11.64
C LYS A 496 -10.80 33.42 12.96
N LYS A 497 -10.53 32.74 14.09
CA LYS A 497 -10.50 33.35 15.44
C LYS A 497 -9.15 33.98 15.82
N SER A 498 -8.08 33.73 15.04
CA SER A 498 -6.76 34.32 15.26
C SER A 498 -6.60 35.59 14.40
N PRO A 499 -6.58 36.82 14.97
CA PRO A 499 -6.32 38.01 14.18
C PRO A 499 -4.87 38.03 13.72
N ALA A 500 -4.62 38.40 12.46
CA ALA A 500 -3.30 38.79 12.00
C ALA A 500 -2.78 39.94 12.88
N GLN A 501 -1.71 39.72 13.64
CA GLN A 501 -0.89 40.84 14.10
C GLN A 501 -0.25 41.45 12.85
N PRO A 502 -0.37 42.76 12.60
CA PRO A 502 0.40 43.41 11.55
C PRO A 502 1.89 43.24 11.90
N ASP A 503 2.70 42.85 10.92
CA ASP A 503 4.16 42.87 11.00
C ASP A 503 4.62 44.28 11.40
N GLU A 504 4.90 44.48 12.69
CA GLU A 504 5.75 45.58 13.13
C GLU A 504 7.16 45.27 12.64
N ALA A 505 7.62 46.05 11.66
CA ALA A 505 8.99 46.00 11.18
C ALA A 505 9.95 46.05 12.38
N PRO A 506 10.99 45.20 12.43
CA PRO A 506 11.90 45.19 13.56
C PRO A 506 12.61 46.54 13.63
N SER A 507 12.32 47.31 14.69
CA SER A 507 13.07 48.52 15.01
C SER A 507 14.52 48.13 15.27
N LEU A 508 15.41 48.55 14.37
CA LEU A 508 16.85 48.57 14.58
C LEU A 508 17.16 49.51 15.76
N ASP A 509 17.17 48.94 16.97
CA ASP A 509 17.72 49.62 18.15
C ASP A 509 19.25 49.54 18.04
N LEU A 510 19.85 50.55 17.38
CA LEU A 510 21.28 50.80 17.49
C LEU A 510 21.54 51.23 18.93
N GLY A 511 22.02 50.28 19.73
CA GLY A 511 22.48 50.50 21.10
C GLY A 511 23.56 51.57 21.19
N LEU A 512 23.14 52.82 21.34
CA LEU A 512 23.95 53.92 21.81
C LEU A 512 23.58 54.15 23.27
N HIS A 513 24.26 53.46 24.18
CA HIS A 513 24.23 53.80 25.59
C HIS A 513 24.84 55.19 25.80
N PRO A 514 24.12 56.17 26.40
CA PRO A 514 24.75 57.38 26.86
C PRO A 514 25.54 57.06 28.14
N VAL A 515 26.86 57.21 28.07
CA VAL A 515 27.74 57.12 29.23
C VAL A 515 27.46 58.32 30.15
N THR A 516 26.84 58.07 31.30
CA THR A 516 26.72 59.04 32.39
C THR A 516 28.04 59.11 33.16
N VAL A 517 28.78 60.21 32.97
CA VAL A 517 30.00 60.52 33.72
C VAL A 517 29.63 61.12 35.08
N PRO A 518 30.24 60.72 36.22
CA PRO A 518 29.90 61.26 37.53
C PRO A 518 30.46 62.67 37.73
N THR A 519 29.64 63.59 38.23
CA THR A 519 30.03 64.95 38.62
C THR A 519 30.86 64.95 39.90
N THR A 520 32.12 65.39 39.83
CA THR A 520 32.86 65.94 40.97
C THR A 520 32.92 67.46 40.82
N ALA A 521 32.37 68.17 41.81
CA ALA A 521 32.39 69.62 41.88
C ALA A 521 33.58 70.12 42.71
N SER A 522 34.03 71.31 42.34
CA SER A 522 34.90 72.25 43.06
C SER A 522 36.41 72.05 42.97
N THR A 523 37.05 72.94 42.22
CA THR A 523 38.25 73.66 42.69
C THR A 523 38.03 75.14 42.41
N PRO A 524 38.04 76.02 43.42
CA PRO A 524 37.96 77.46 43.18
C PRO A 524 39.32 78.10 43.41
N THR A 525 39.87 78.76 42.40
CA THR A 525 40.73 79.94 42.65
C THR A 525 40.83 80.81 41.40
N THR A 526 40.67 82.09 41.67
CA THR A 526 40.56 83.26 40.79
C THR A 526 41.94 83.92 40.56
N PRO A 527 42.03 85.08 39.89
CA PRO A 527 42.80 85.30 38.67
C PRO A 527 44.26 85.78 38.88
N LEU A 528 44.99 85.81 37.75
CA LEU A 528 46.41 86.14 37.48
C LEU A 528 47.37 84.95 37.46
#